data_AF-A0A8J7VGX4-F1
#
_entry.id   AF-A0A8J7VGX4-F1
#
_cell.length_a   1.000
_cell.length_b   1.000
_cell.length_c   1.000
_cell.angle_alpha   90.00
_cell.angle_beta   90.00
_cell.angle_gamma   90.00
#
_symmetry.space_group_name_H-M   'P 1'
#
loop_
_entity.id
_entity.type
_entity.pdbx_description
1 polymer ?
#
loop_
_entity_poly.entity_id
_entity_poly.type
_entity_poly.pdbx_seq_one_letter_code
_entity_poly.pdbx_strand_id
1 'polypeptide(L)'
;MSGFNQGGGYNNRQNYSSKSQRSSGQGSYQNEPVFTAEFIGKGFRKEDGKLRTDLLGDEASKIAEQIARDLSASQLRAFYGEVKALESRLSDDGESYDDVFPFVLMLKSKAEYRYRAGKSSKIPKSFRDFIIKSVDEIKRVGNQQAFEDFCLLFEAVVGFVYGINGGK
;
A
#
# COMPACT_ATOMS: atom_id res chain seq x y z
N MET A 1 -63.18 4.71 48.40
CA MET A 1 -63.57 3.40 48.96
C MET A 1 -63.61 2.39 47.83
N SER A 2 -63.10 1.18 48.08
CA SER A 2 -63.10 0.00 47.20
C SER A 2 -62.10 0.08 46.02
N GLY A 3 -61.03 -0.72 45.88
CA GLY A 3 -60.56 -1.89 46.61
C GLY A 3 -60.05 -2.95 45.61
N PHE A 4 -58.78 -3.38 45.76
CA PHE A 4 -58.17 -4.69 45.38
C PHE A 4 -58.22 -5.12 43.89
N ASN A 5 -57.34 -5.93 43.29
CA ASN A 5 -56.37 -6.93 43.76
C ASN A 5 -55.32 -7.26 42.67
N GLN A 6 -54.23 -7.89 43.11
CA GLN A 6 -53.06 -8.40 42.41
C GLN A 6 -53.30 -9.63 41.50
N GLY A 7 -52.31 -9.92 40.64
CA GLY A 7 -52.05 -11.20 39.97
C GLY A 7 -51.56 -10.93 38.55
N GLY A 8 -50.32 -11.21 38.12
CA GLY A 8 -49.47 -12.37 38.36
C GLY A 8 -49.32 -13.11 37.03
N GLY A 9 -48.10 -13.24 36.49
CA GLY A 9 -47.86 -14.13 35.34
C GLY A 9 -46.70 -13.70 34.42
N TYR A 10 -45.51 -14.23 34.70
CA TYR A 10 -44.49 -14.41 33.66
C TYR A 10 -44.95 -15.51 32.72
N ASN A 11 -44.92 -15.28 31.40
CA ASN A 11 -44.75 -16.36 30.43
C ASN A 11 -44.05 -15.91 29.15
N ASN A 12 -43.01 -16.68 28.86
CA ASN A 12 -42.14 -16.70 27.71
C ASN A 12 -42.91 -17.05 26.43
N ARG A 13 -42.74 -16.28 25.34
CA ARG A 13 -43.04 -16.76 23.98
C ARG A 13 -42.11 -16.17 22.93
N GLN A 14 -41.42 -17.10 22.29
CA GLN A 14 -40.65 -17.03 21.06
C GLN A 14 -41.40 -16.29 19.94
N ASN A 15 -40.70 -15.43 19.19
CA ASN A 15 -40.57 -15.55 17.73
C ASN A 15 -39.74 -14.39 17.15
N TYR A 16 -38.45 -14.63 16.93
CA TYR A 16 -37.68 -13.90 15.93
C TYR A 16 -37.67 -14.73 14.64
N SER A 17 -38.65 -14.46 13.79
CA SER A 17 -38.62 -14.72 12.34
C SER A 17 -38.76 -13.34 11.69
N SER A 18 -37.87 -12.88 10.83
CA SER A 18 -37.62 -13.50 9.52
C SER A 18 -36.27 -13.03 8.96
N LYS A 19 -35.51 -14.01 8.45
CA LYS A 19 -34.36 -13.82 7.56
C LYS A 19 -34.74 -12.93 6.37
N SER A 20 -33.99 -11.87 6.15
CA SER A 20 -33.70 -11.39 4.80
C SER A 20 -32.19 -11.53 4.61
N GLN A 21 -31.79 -12.65 4.01
CA GLN A 21 -30.46 -12.85 3.49
C GLN A 21 -30.25 -11.85 2.35
N ARG A 22 -29.62 -10.71 2.65
CA ARG A 22 -29.05 -9.86 1.61
C ARG A 22 -27.76 -10.52 1.15
N SER A 23 -27.91 -11.27 0.07
CA SER A 23 -26.87 -11.75 -0.82
C SER A 23 -25.82 -10.65 -1.02
N SER A 24 -24.66 -10.82 -0.39
CA SER A 24 -23.48 -9.98 -0.62
C SER A 24 -23.03 -10.22 -2.06
N GLY A 25 -23.35 -9.26 -2.92
CA GLY A 25 -22.88 -9.21 -4.29
C GLY A 25 -21.36 -9.29 -4.29
N GLN A 26 -20.86 -10.46 -4.66
CA GLN A 26 -19.45 -10.73 -4.87
C GLN A 26 -19.07 -9.96 -6.16
N GLY A 27 -18.67 -8.71 -5.98
CA GLY A 27 -18.15 -7.88 -7.06
C GLY A 27 -16.93 -8.56 -7.68
N SER A 28 -16.98 -8.74 -8.99
CA SER A 28 -15.99 -9.37 -9.85
C SER A 28 -14.58 -8.76 -9.70
N TYR A 29 -13.74 -9.37 -8.86
CA TYR A 29 -12.28 -9.19 -8.81
C TYR A 29 -11.55 -10.05 -9.86
N GLN A 30 -12.17 -10.32 -11.00
CA GLN A 30 -11.57 -11.16 -12.04
C GLN A 30 -11.05 -10.24 -13.15
N ASN A 31 -9.72 -10.22 -13.30
CA ASN A 31 -8.92 -9.60 -14.38
C ASN A 31 -8.25 -8.23 -14.15
N GLU A 32 -7.86 -7.87 -12.92
CA GLU A 32 -6.82 -6.83 -12.77
C GLU A 32 -5.42 -7.46 -12.95
N PRO A 33 -4.53 -6.90 -13.78
CA PRO A 33 -3.18 -7.44 -13.95
C PRO A 33 -2.45 -7.48 -12.60
N VAL A 34 -1.82 -8.62 -12.31
CA VAL A 34 -1.04 -8.82 -11.09
C VAL A 34 0.23 -7.97 -11.18
N PHE A 35 0.49 -7.16 -10.15
CA PHE A 35 1.75 -6.43 -10.05
C PHE A 35 2.92 -7.42 -9.96
N THR A 36 3.90 -7.27 -10.84
CA THR A 36 5.11 -8.09 -10.86
C THR A 36 6.35 -7.21 -10.82
N ALA A 37 7.30 -7.58 -9.97
CA ALA A 37 8.63 -7.01 -9.91
C ALA A 37 9.63 -8.10 -9.52
N GLU A 38 10.81 -8.09 -10.13
CA GLU A 38 11.83 -9.13 -9.92
C GLU A 38 12.45 -9.04 -8.53
N PHE A 39 12.49 -7.84 -7.92
CA PHE A 39 12.98 -7.61 -6.55
C PHE A 39 12.17 -8.39 -5.50
N ILE A 40 10.92 -8.79 -5.79
CA ILE A 40 10.10 -9.60 -4.88
C ILE A 40 10.77 -10.95 -4.59
N GLY A 41 11.55 -11.49 -5.55
CA GLY A 41 12.33 -12.72 -5.36
C GLY A 41 13.84 -12.49 -5.26
N LYS A 42 14.37 -11.49 -5.97
CA LYS A 42 15.81 -11.22 -6.06
C LYS A 42 16.33 -10.24 -5.00
N GLY A 43 15.44 -9.52 -4.31
CA GLY A 43 15.78 -8.39 -3.47
C GLY A 43 16.35 -7.19 -4.22
N PHE A 44 16.78 -6.18 -3.47
CA PHE A 44 17.40 -4.98 -4.06
C PHE A 44 18.86 -5.18 -4.43
N ARG A 45 19.59 -5.99 -3.67
CA ARG A 45 21.04 -6.20 -3.83
C ARG A 45 21.35 -7.58 -4.37
N LYS A 46 22.49 -7.69 -5.05
CA LYS A 46 23.08 -8.96 -5.46
C LYS A 46 23.63 -9.69 -4.24
N GLU A 47 23.99 -10.96 -4.42
CA GLU A 47 24.63 -11.76 -3.37
C GLU A 47 25.96 -11.16 -2.88
N ASP A 48 26.66 -10.39 -3.72
CA ASP A 48 27.90 -9.68 -3.36
C ASP A 48 27.66 -8.38 -2.56
N GLY A 49 26.40 -8.10 -2.20
CA GLY A 49 26.01 -6.93 -1.43
C GLY A 49 25.94 -5.63 -2.22
N LYS A 50 26.17 -5.63 -3.54
CA LYS A 50 26.01 -4.42 -4.37
C LYS A 50 24.57 -4.25 -4.83
N LEU A 51 24.13 -3.00 -4.97
CA LEU A 51 22.85 -2.66 -5.57
C LEU A 51 22.76 -3.24 -6.99
N ARG A 52 21.61 -3.84 -7.31
CA ARG A 52 21.32 -4.36 -8.65
C ARG A 52 21.18 -3.18 -9.62
N THR A 53 22.06 -3.11 -10.62
CA THR A 53 22.02 -2.03 -11.63
C THR A 53 20.77 -2.13 -12.51
N ASP A 54 20.33 -3.35 -12.78
CA ASP A 54 19.08 -3.67 -13.47
C ASP A 54 17.83 -3.23 -12.68
N LEU A 55 17.92 -3.16 -11.35
CA LEU A 55 16.84 -2.66 -10.49
C LEU A 55 16.48 -1.21 -10.82
N LEU A 56 17.50 -0.37 -11.01
CA LEU A 56 17.33 1.06 -11.29
C LEU A 56 17.14 1.37 -12.79
N GLY A 57 17.39 0.40 -13.67
CA GLY A 57 17.21 0.51 -15.12
C GLY A 57 15.95 -0.22 -15.58
N ASP A 58 16.15 -1.37 -16.22
CA ASP A 58 15.09 -2.15 -16.87
C ASP A 58 13.94 -2.51 -15.93
N GLU A 59 14.23 -2.88 -14.68
CA GLU A 59 13.18 -3.25 -13.73
C GLU A 59 12.35 -2.03 -13.29
N ALA A 60 13.00 -0.90 -12.97
CA ALA A 60 12.31 0.35 -12.65
C ALA A 60 11.42 0.81 -13.81
N SER A 61 11.87 0.68 -15.05
CA SER A 61 11.08 1.01 -16.25
C SER A 61 9.84 0.11 -16.36
N LYS A 62 9.98 -1.21 -16.19
CA LYS A 62 8.84 -2.16 -16.20
C LYS A 62 7.86 -1.91 -15.06
N ILE A 63 8.35 -1.52 -13.88
CA ILE A 63 7.50 -1.11 -12.76
C ILE A 63 6.73 0.17 -13.14
N ALA A 64 7.42 1.17 -13.71
CA ALA A 64 6.82 2.42 -14.14
C ALA A 64 5.70 2.20 -15.17
N GLU A 65 5.89 1.32 -16.14
CA GLU A 65 4.87 0.95 -17.14
C GLU A 65 3.58 0.40 -16.50
N GLN A 66 3.71 -0.42 -15.44
CA GLN A 66 2.57 -0.98 -14.72
C GLN A 66 1.80 0.05 -13.89
N ILE A 67 2.43 1.16 -13.48
CA ILE A 67 1.83 2.17 -12.61
C ILE A 67 1.41 3.45 -13.34
N ALA A 68 2.06 3.82 -14.44
CA ALA A 68 1.94 5.14 -15.05
C ALA A 68 0.56 5.43 -15.64
N ARG A 69 -0.15 4.40 -16.14
CA ARG A 69 -1.42 4.57 -16.88
C ARG A 69 -2.50 5.26 -16.05
N ASP A 70 -2.60 4.91 -14.77
CA ASP A 70 -3.74 5.28 -13.92
C ASP A 70 -3.31 6.03 -12.64
N LEU A 71 -2.04 6.45 -12.56
CA LEU A 71 -1.50 7.22 -11.43
C LEU A 71 -1.30 8.67 -11.83
N SER A 72 -1.89 9.61 -11.09
CA SER A 72 -1.67 11.03 -11.36
C SER A 72 -0.27 11.47 -10.89
N ALA A 73 0.31 12.43 -11.62
CA ALA A 73 1.59 13.05 -11.24
C ALA A 73 1.55 13.64 -9.82
N SER A 74 0.41 14.21 -9.40
CA SER A 74 0.24 14.77 -8.06
C SER A 74 0.27 13.71 -6.96
N GLN A 75 -0.30 12.53 -7.20
CA GLN A 75 -0.29 11.42 -6.23
C GLN A 75 1.09 10.80 -6.14
N LEU A 76 1.75 10.58 -7.27
CA LEU A 76 3.12 10.10 -7.33
C LEU A 76 4.04 11.05 -6.54
N ARG A 77 3.97 12.36 -6.83
CA ARG A 77 4.78 13.38 -6.16
C ARG A 77 4.51 13.43 -4.65
N ALA A 78 3.25 13.28 -4.23
CA ALA A 78 2.91 13.27 -2.81
C ALA A 78 3.57 12.09 -2.07
N PHE A 79 3.55 10.87 -2.63
CA PHE A 79 4.24 9.74 -2.01
C PHE A 79 5.77 9.88 -2.07
N TYR A 80 6.30 10.32 -3.22
CA TYR A 80 7.74 10.55 -3.36
C TYR A 80 8.26 11.57 -2.34
N GLY A 81 7.56 12.68 -2.15
CA GLY A 81 7.91 13.68 -1.15
C GLY A 81 7.90 13.13 0.28
N GLU A 82 6.94 12.26 0.63
CA GLU A 82 6.94 11.59 1.93
C GLU A 82 8.15 10.66 2.11
N VAL A 83 8.53 9.90 1.08
CA VAL A 83 9.70 9.01 1.14
C VAL A 83 10.99 9.83 1.28
N LYS A 84 11.17 10.91 0.51
CA LYS A 84 12.32 11.80 0.63
C LYS A 84 12.39 12.50 1.99
N ALA A 85 11.24 12.84 2.60
CA ALA A 85 11.22 13.39 3.95
C ALA A 85 11.70 12.36 5.00
N LEU A 86 11.35 11.08 4.85
CA LEU A 86 11.86 10.03 5.72
C LEU A 86 13.34 9.74 5.51
N GLU A 87 13.82 9.82 4.27
CA GLU A 87 15.24 9.70 3.95
C GLU A 87 16.07 10.85 4.53
N SER A 88 15.58 12.08 4.42
CA SER A 88 16.22 13.28 5.00
C SER A 88 16.34 13.20 6.52
N ARG A 89 15.40 12.54 7.22
CA ARG A 89 15.53 12.29 8.67
C ARG A 89 16.75 11.42 9.00
N LEU A 90 17.10 10.47 8.13
CA LEU A 90 18.28 9.61 8.31
C LEU A 90 19.57 10.33 7.92
N SER A 91 19.57 11.06 6.79
CA SER A 91 20.78 11.67 6.25
C SER A 91 21.12 13.04 6.88
N ASP A 92 20.11 13.91 6.99
CA ASP A 92 20.29 15.32 7.31
C ASP A 92 20.05 15.58 8.80
N ASP A 93 19.00 14.98 9.37
CA ASP A 93 18.66 15.11 10.79
C ASP A 93 19.44 14.13 11.68
N GLY A 94 20.04 13.09 11.07
CA GLY A 94 20.87 12.09 11.75
C GLY A 94 20.10 11.15 12.68
N GLU A 95 18.80 10.97 12.46
CA GLU A 95 17.97 10.03 13.23
C GLU A 95 18.39 8.58 12.97
N SER A 96 18.14 7.71 13.96
CA SER A 96 18.44 6.28 13.81
C SER A 96 17.41 5.59 12.89
N TYR A 97 17.84 4.51 12.24
CA TYR A 97 16.94 3.67 11.45
C TYR A 97 15.76 3.15 12.29
N ASP A 98 15.99 2.79 13.55
CA ASP A 98 14.95 2.25 14.43
C ASP A 98 13.87 3.28 14.75
N ASP A 99 14.22 4.58 14.78
CA ASP A 99 13.26 5.68 14.98
C ASP A 99 12.47 5.99 13.70
N VAL A 100 13.11 5.89 12.53
CA VAL A 100 12.48 6.20 11.23
C VAL A 100 11.65 5.04 10.68
N PHE A 101 12.07 3.79 10.92
CA PHE A 101 11.45 2.60 10.34
C PHE A 101 9.95 2.43 10.63
N PRO A 102 9.42 2.75 11.83
CA PRO A 102 7.98 2.75 12.06
C PRO A 102 7.20 3.63 11.08
N PHE A 103 7.77 4.76 10.66
CA PHE A 103 7.16 5.67 9.68
C PHE A 103 7.28 5.13 8.25
N VAL A 104 8.35 4.39 7.94
CA VAL A 104 8.47 3.63 6.68
C VAL A 104 7.35 2.58 6.61
N LEU A 105 7.06 1.87 7.70
CA LEU A 105 5.93 0.92 7.76
C LEU A 105 4.57 1.62 7.52
N MET A 106 4.40 2.87 7.95
CA MET A 106 3.17 3.63 7.72
C MET A 106 2.89 3.92 6.24
N LEU A 107 3.88 3.86 5.35
CA LEU A 107 3.68 4.00 3.91
C LEU A 107 2.69 2.94 3.38
N LYS A 108 2.71 1.73 3.94
CA LYS A 108 1.73 0.67 3.61
C LYS A 108 0.31 1.10 3.95
N SER A 109 0.09 1.57 5.17
CA SER A 109 -1.23 2.02 5.62
C SER A 109 -1.77 3.17 4.77
N LYS A 110 -0.89 4.09 4.35
CA LYS A 110 -1.26 5.20 3.45
C LYS A 110 -1.60 4.71 2.03
N ALA A 111 -0.84 3.77 1.49
CA ALA A 111 -1.13 3.14 0.20
C ALA A 111 -2.50 2.44 0.23
N GLU A 112 -2.76 1.61 1.24
CA GLU A 112 -4.06 0.96 1.43
C GLU A 112 -5.21 1.96 1.55
N TYR A 113 -5.05 3.00 2.36
CA TYR A 113 -6.10 3.99 2.53
C TYR A 113 -6.44 4.75 1.23
N ARG A 114 -5.41 5.07 0.42
CA ARG A 114 -5.60 5.74 -0.87
C ARG A 114 -6.10 4.78 -1.95
N TYR A 115 -5.80 3.49 -1.82
CA TYR A 115 -6.36 2.41 -2.62
C TYR A 115 -7.74 2.01 -2.08
N ARG A 116 -8.77 2.80 -2.38
CA ARG A 116 -10.16 2.42 -2.09
C ARG A 116 -10.65 1.51 -3.21
N ALA A 117 -10.89 0.24 -2.91
CA ALA A 117 -11.45 -0.71 -3.88
C ALA A 117 -12.72 -0.13 -4.54
N GLY A 118 -12.73 -0.02 -5.87
CA GLY A 118 -13.82 0.54 -6.66
C GLY A 118 -13.47 1.83 -7.42
N LYS A 119 -14.48 2.48 -8.01
CA LYS A 119 -14.33 3.63 -8.94
C LYS A 119 -13.75 4.91 -8.31
N SER A 120 -13.53 4.95 -7.01
CA SER A 120 -13.02 6.10 -6.27
C SER A 120 -11.61 5.90 -5.72
N SER A 121 -10.90 4.84 -6.17
CA SER A 121 -9.50 4.65 -5.83
C SER A 121 -8.69 5.87 -6.26
N LYS A 122 -7.91 6.42 -5.33
CA LYS A 122 -7.03 7.54 -5.67
C LYS A 122 -5.85 7.00 -6.47
N ILE A 123 -5.28 5.88 -6.07
CA ILE A 123 -4.11 5.28 -6.73
C ILE A 123 -4.47 3.95 -7.41
N PRO A 124 -3.76 3.51 -8.46
CA PRO A 124 -3.96 2.19 -9.03
C PRO A 124 -3.47 1.09 -8.09
N LYS A 125 -4.02 -0.11 -8.26
CA LYS A 125 -3.64 -1.30 -7.48
C LYS A 125 -2.14 -1.60 -7.62
N SER A 126 -1.59 -1.47 -8.82
CA SER A 126 -0.17 -1.67 -9.10
C SER A 126 0.74 -0.75 -8.28
N PHE A 127 0.36 0.53 -8.11
CA PHE A 127 1.13 1.45 -7.28
C PHE A 127 1.01 1.13 -5.79
N ARG A 128 -0.17 0.73 -5.31
CA ARG A 128 -0.35 0.23 -3.93
C ARG A 128 0.51 -1.01 -3.67
N ASP A 129 0.51 -1.96 -4.60
CA ASP A 129 1.30 -3.18 -4.51
C ASP A 129 2.80 -2.89 -4.55
N PHE A 130 3.26 -1.97 -5.40
CA PHE A 130 4.65 -1.51 -5.41
C PHE A 130 5.09 -1.02 -4.04
N ILE A 131 4.35 -0.09 -3.41
CA ILE A 131 4.70 0.41 -2.07
C ILE A 131 4.72 -0.72 -1.04
N ILE A 132 3.70 -1.59 -1.03
CA ILE A 132 3.63 -2.69 -0.06
C ILE A 132 4.80 -3.65 -0.21
N LYS A 133 5.11 -4.07 -1.43
CA LYS A 133 6.18 -5.03 -1.70
C LYS A 133 7.56 -4.45 -1.42
N SER A 134 7.78 -3.17 -1.73
CA SER A 134 9.03 -2.50 -1.38
C SER A 134 9.22 -2.40 0.13
N VAL A 135 8.18 -2.05 0.90
CA VAL A 135 8.27 -2.00 2.36
C VAL A 135 8.42 -3.40 2.97
N ASP A 136 7.80 -4.43 2.40
CA ASP A 136 8.01 -5.82 2.81
C ASP A 136 9.48 -6.23 2.62
N GLU A 137 10.10 -5.83 1.52
CA GLU A 137 11.53 -6.08 1.25
C GLU A 137 12.45 -5.32 2.21
N ILE A 138 12.17 -4.04 2.47
CA ILE A 138 12.90 -3.25 3.48
C ILE A 138 12.84 -3.94 4.84
N LYS A 139 11.65 -4.38 5.26
CA LYS A 139 11.45 -5.10 6.52
C LYS A 139 12.20 -6.43 6.55
N ARG A 140 12.24 -7.16 5.43
CA ARG A 140 12.93 -8.45 5.32
C ARG A 140 14.44 -8.30 5.50
N VAL A 141 15.03 -7.26 4.90
CA VAL A 141 16.47 -6.97 5.04
C VAL A 141 16.78 -6.35 6.41
N GLY A 142 15.92 -5.46 6.90
CA GLY A 142 15.92 -5.00 8.29
C GLY A 142 17.02 -4.00 8.63
N ASN A 143 17.49 -3.20 7.68
CA ASN A 143 18.52 -2.18 7.93
C ASN A 143 18.30 -0.89 7.11
N GLN A 144 19.03 0.15 7.48
CA GLN A 144 19.02 1.46 6.83
C GLN A 144 19.28 1.36 5.32
N GLN A 145 20.27 0.54 4.92
CA GLN A 145 20.66 0.41 3.52
C GLN A 145 19.51 -0.05 2.64
N ALA A 146 18.63 -0.93 3.13
CA ALA A 146 17.47 -1.40 2.37
C ALA A 146 16.46 -0.28 2.10
N PHE A 147 16.28 0.64 3.05
CA PHE A 147 15.43 1.81 2.84
C PHE A 147 16.05 2.79 1.84
N GLU A 148 17.35 3.03 1.91
CA GLU A 148 18.09 3.84 0.93
C GLU A 148 18.01 3.23 -0.49
N ASP A 149 18.14 1.90 -0.62
CA ASP A 149 18.00 1.20 -1.90
C ASP A 149 16.59 1.36 -2.48
N PHE A 150 15.56 1.33 -1.63
CA PHE A 150 14.20 1.65 -2.02
C PHE A 150 14.04 3.10 -2.46
N CYS A 151 14.66 4.07 -1.78
CA CYS A 151 14.61 5.47 -2.18
C CYS A 151 15.15 5.65 -3.61
N LEU A 152 16.29 5.01 -3.93
CA LEU A 152 16.87 5.01 -5.27
C LEU A 152 15.96 4.35 -6.31
N LEU A 153 15.39 3.19 -5.99
CA LEU A 153 14.41 2.53 -6.87
C LEU A 153 13.19 3.43 -7.12
N PHE A 154 12.65 4.05 -6.07
CA PHE A 154 11.47 4.89 -6.19
C PHE A 154 11.76 6.15 -7.00
N GLU A 155 12.94 6.76 -6.84
CA GLU A 155 13.40 7.87 -7.67
C GLU A 155 13.49 7.48 -9.16
N ALA A 156 14.10 6.32 -9.47
CA ALA A 156 14.16 5.82 -10.84
C ALA A 156 12.76 5.58 -11.44
N VAL A 157 11.87 4.92 -10.69
CA VAL A 157 10.48 4.69 -11.09
C VAL A 157 9.75 6.01 -11.32
N VAL A 158 9.93 7.01 -10.45
CA VAL A 158 9.34 8.35 -10.63
C VAL A 158 9.81 9.00 -11.93
N GLY A 159 11.11 8.93 -12.23
CA GLY A 159 11.70 9.43 -13.47
C GLY A 159 11.07 8.79 -14.70
N PHE A 160 10.97 7.46 -14.73
CA PHE A 160 10.33 6.74 -15.84
C PHE A 160 8.83 7.05 -15.96
N VAL A 161 8.08 7.15 -14.87
CA VAL A 161 6.65 7.52 -14.93
C VAL A 161 6.46 8.90 -15.54
N TYR A 162 7.30 9.89 -15.17
CA TYR A 162 7.26 11.21 -15.78
C TYR A 162 7.62 11.17 -17.27
N GLY A 163 8.61 10.38 -17.67
CA GLY A 163 8.94 10.16 -19.08
C GLY A 163 7.77 9.56 -19.88
N ILE A 164 7.08 8.56 -19.33
CA ILE A 164 5.93 7.91 -19.96
C ILE A 164 4.72 8.85 -20.07
N ASN A 165 4.46 9.67 -19.05
CA ASN A 165 3.30 10.56 -19.00
C ASN A 165 3.52 11.90 -19.72
N GLY A 166 4.76 12.39 -19.79
CA GLY A 166 5.12 13.61 -20.51
C GLY A 166 5.30 13.40 -22.03
N GLY A 167 5.47 12.17 -22.48
CA GLY A 167 5.55 11.79 -23.90
C GLY A 167 4.19 11.51 -24.56
N LYS A 168 3.08 11.81 -23.90
CA LYS A 168 1.70 11.64 -24.40
C LYS A 168 1.04 12.96 -24.72
#